data_AF-A0A950P9H1-F1
#
_entry.id   AF-A0A950P9H1-F1
#
_cell.length_a   1.000
_cell.length_b   1.000
_cell.length_c   1.000
_cell.angle_alpha   90.00
_cell.angle_beta   90.00
_cell.angle_gamma   90.00
#
_symmetry.space_group_name_H-M   'P 1'
#
loop_
_entity.id
_entity.type
_entity.pdbx_description
1 polymer ?
#
loop_
_entity_poly.entity_id
_entity_poly.type
_entity_poly.pdbx_seq_one_letter_code
_entity_poly.pdbx_strand_id
1 'polypeptide(L)'
;MSNLPTPLKDRLLQLADRPHTYLPLQVFAEADKSSQLFQYYLLDTDGFQPNVFTTIFPGVNDHVQLTVTGGNCGLTTLGAVRVVLEPKPGLPTDPTDPRAFIDVFTDISPLFVINNESGWYEGWMIHDITVPETAPPRPDGHAQFGKITQRDAAALAKMGAGNNMSGNIFTIDGRTPHFPNATDHFPDKQTNVVPLHVSMGAYNSMQQSDTHSYWEFNYQGTNWVHPLYELPFTGGFPDDFGQVAEAFQDGEIGKLQSTVPGPGPAGEANKPQSVGDNPNLPRDPDKFDADQGFDAQREFRERGVPSGLANEIYLDVYCRPASFEPEVRNLQRRLFDAYAAEVRRVSGNDDGIITAARGDIDTATDGFADNSRLFLPPTVFNRFAVTREINDGLLAPRFAPSQRAWVLSGVQTPVTPTVSASTGRDADDR
;
A
#
# COMPACT_ATOMS: atom_id res chain seq x y z
N MET A 1 -23.95 -1.97 -15.18
CA MET A 1 -22.91 -1.87 -16.23
C MET A 1 -23.12 -0.78 -17.29
N SER A 2 -24.34 -0.24 -17.52
CA SER A 2 -24.60 0.69 -18.65
C SER A 2 -23.82 2.01 -18.60
N ASN A 3 -23.47 2.47 -17.40
CA ASN A 3 -22.84 3.78 -17.18
C ASN A 3 -21.33 3.70 -16.93
N LEU A 4 -20.75 2.50 -16.94
CA LEU A 4 -19.31 2.32 -16.73
C LEU A 4 -18.52 2.80 -17.96
N PRO A 5 -17.32 3.37 -17.77
CA PRO A 5 -16.43 3.70 -18.89
C PRO A 5 -16.18 2.47 -19.78
N THR A 6 -16.13 2.69 -21.10
CA THR A 6 -15.97 1.61 -22.08
C THR A 6 -14.78 0.67 -21.78
N PRO A 7 -13.56 1.16 -21.47
CA PRO A 7 -12.44 0.25 -21.19
C PRO A 7 -12.69 -0.68 -19.99
N LEU A 8 -13.30 -0.16 -18.92
CA LEU A 8 -13.69 -0.96 -17.76
C LEU A 8 -14.78 -1.97 -18.13
N LYS A 9 -15.81 -1.54 -18.85
CA LYS A 9 -16.90 -2.41 -19.29
C LYS A 9 -16.39 -3.56 -20.17
N ASP A 10 -15.52 -3.25 -21.13
CA ASP A 10 -14.93 -4.25 -22.03
C ASP A 10 -14.08 -5.25 -21.24
N ARG A 11 -13.33 -4.80 -20.23
CA ARG A 11 -12.58 -5.70 -19.35
C ARG A 11 -13.50 -6.62 -18.54
N LEU A 12 -14.60 -6.10 -17.99
CA LEU A 12 -15.57 -6.91 -17.26
C LEU A 12 -16.26 -7.92 -18.18
N LEU A 13 -16.62 -7.54 -19.41
CA LEU A 13 -17.16 -8.48 -20.39
C LEU A 13 -16.13 -9.57 -20.75
N GLN A 14 -14.87 -9.20 -20.94
CA GLN A 14 -13.79 -10.16 -21.19
C GLN A 14 -13.62 -11.14 -20.01
N LEU A 15 -13.75 -10.68 -18.77
CA LEU A 15 -13.72 -11.54 -17.59
C LEU A 15 -14.93 -12.48 -17.54
N ALA A 16 -16.12 -11.99 -17.89
CA ALA A 16 -17.33 -12.80 -17.99
C ALA A 16 -17.28 -13.85 -19.11
N ASP A 17 -16.59 -13.57 -20.22
CA ASP A 17 -16.45 -14.50 -21.35
C ASP A 17 -15.41 -15.62 -21.10
N ARG A 18 -14.62 -15.52 -20.03
CA ARG A 18 -13.59 -16.51 -19.66
C ARG A 18 -14.18 -17.61 -18.78
N PRO A 19 -13.50 -18.78 -18.63
CA PRO A 19 -13.92 -19.77 -17.64
C PRO A 19 -13.96 -19.15 -16.25
N HIS A 20 -15.13 -19.18 -15.63
CA HIS A 20 -15.41 -18.56 -14.34
C HIS A 20 -16.39 -19.42 -13.53
N THR A 21 -16.27 -19.34 -12.20
CA THR A 21 -17.30 -19.90 -11.30
C THR A 21 -18.39 -18.85 -11.05
N TYR A 22 -18.02 -17.56 -11.02
CA TYR A 22 -18.90 -16.43 -10.81
C TYR A 22 -18.64 -15.35 -11.87
N LEU A 23 -19.68 -14.62 -12.25
CA LEU A 23 -19.53 -13.44 -13.10
C LEU A 23 -18.78 -12.34 -12.33
N PRO A 24 -18.18 -11.35 -13.02
CA PRO A 24 -17.68 -10.15 -12.36
C PRO A 24 -18.75 -9.54 -11.46
N LEU A 25 -18.32 -9.04 -10.29
CA LEU A 25 -19.18 -8.61 -9.21
C LEU A 25 -20.21 -7.59 -9.67
N GLN A 26 -21.48 -7.88 -9.37
CA GLN A 26 -22.52 -6.88 -9.32
C GLN A 26 -22.35 -6.09 -8.04
N VAL A 27 -22.11 -4.78 -8.16
CA VAL A 27 -22.00 -3.90 -7.00
C VAL A 27 -23.40 -3.49 -6.55
N PHE A 28 -23.66 -3.56 -5.25
CA PHE A 28 -24.86 -3.08 -4.59
C PHE A 28 -24.51 -1.84 -3.75
N ALA A 29 -25.47 -0.96 -3.51
CA ALA A 29 -25.22 0.24 -2.70
C ALA A 29 -25.46 -0.05 -1.22
N GLU A 30 -24.59 0.45 -0.34
CA GLU A 30 -24.79 0.45 1.11
C GLU A 30 -25.56 1.70 1.59
N ALA A 31 -26.00 2.54 0.65
CA ALA A 31 -26.74 3.76 0.89
C ALA A 31 -27.99 3.85 -0.01
N ASP A 32 -28.91 4.76 0.32
CA ASP A 32 -30.12 5.01 -0.48
C ASP A 32 -29.81 5.47 -1.92
N LYS A 33 -28.62 6.04 -2.14
CA LYS A 33 -28.13 6.46 -3.45
C LYS A 33 -27.06 5.49 -3.91
N SER A 34 -26.99 5.27 -5.23
CA SER A 34 -25.91 4.48 -5.83
C SER A 34 -24.52 5.01 -5.45
N SER A 35 -23.63 4.07 -5.13
CA SER A 35 -22.19 4.18 -5.19
C SER A 35 -21.69 4.92 -6.43
N GLN A 36 -20.67 5.75 -6.27
CA GLN A 36 -20.11 6.59 -7.31
C GLN A 36 -18.71 6.11 -7.70
N LEU A 37 -18.55 5.53 -8.90
CA LEU A 37 -17.24 5.20 -9.45
C LEU A 37 -16.49 6.49 -9.76
N PHE A 38 -15.34 6.69 -9.10
CA PHE A 38 -14.46 7.83 -9.33
C PHE A 38 -13.09 7.44 -9.88
N GLN A 39 -12.68 6.18 -9.74
CA GLN A 39 -11.49 5.65 -10.40
C GLN A 39 -11.53 4.12 -10.56
N TYR A 40 -10.70 3.60 -11.46
CA TYR A 40 -10.51 2.16 -11.65
C TYR A 40 -9.10 1.84 -12.13
N TYR A 41 -8.74 0.55 -12.05
CA TYR A 41 -7.50 0.00 -12.57
C TYR A 41 -7.83 -1.17 -13.49
N LEU A 42 -7.14 -1.28 -14.63
CA LEU A 42 -7.15 -2.46 -15.47
C LEU A 42 -5.85 -3.21 -15.23
N LEU A 43 -5.95 -4.48 -14.86
CA LEU A 43 -4.81 -5.26 -14.39
C LEU A 43 -4.35 -6.28 -15.43
N ASP A 44 -3.06 -6.34 -15.72
CA ASP A 44 -2.45 -7.34 -16.58
C ASP A 44 -1.03 -7.71 -16.13
N THR A 45 -0.39 -8.62 -16.88
CA THR A 45 0.92 -9.21 -16.55
C THR A 45 2.11 -8.49 -17.18
N ASP A 46 1.89 -7.39 -17.91
CA ASP A 46 2.89 -6.84 -18.83
C ASP A 46 3.59 -5.58 -18.28
N GLY A 47 3.08 -5.03 -17.18
CA GLY A 47 3.57 -3.81 -16.54
C GLY A 47 4.78 -3.96 -15.62
N PHE A 48 5.48 -5.09 -15.60
CA PHE A 48 6.61 -5.35 -14.71
C PHE A 48 7.57 -6.40 -15.28
N GLN A 49 8.77 -6.52 -14.70
CA GLN A 49 9.76 -7.52 -15.13
C GLN A 49 9.15 -8.94 -15.13
N PRO A 50 9.23 -9.69 -16.25
CA PRO A 50 8.80 -11.09 -16.29
C PRO A 50 9.44 -11.91 -15.15
N ASN A 51 8.66 -12.74 -14.48
CA ASN A 51 9.14 -13.54 -13.35
C ASN A 51 8.63 -14.99 -13.43
N VAL A 52 9.09 -15.83 -12.50
CA VAL A 52 8.83 -17.28 -12.50
C VAL A 52 7.35 -17.67 -12.43
N PHE A 53 6.47 -16.73 -12.06
CA PHE A 53 5.02 -16.95 -12.04
C PHE A 53 4.37 -16.68 -13.39
N THR A 54 4.91 -15.76 -14.18
CA THR A 54 4.32 -15.32 -15.46
C THR A 54 5.06 -15.87 -16.67
N THR A 55 6.30 -16.33 -16.52
CA THR A 55 7.21 -16.71 -17.62
C THR A 55 8.03 -17.96 -17.32
N ILE A 56 8.28 -18.78 -18.35
CA ILE A 56 9.24 -19.89 -18.30
C ILE A 56 10.64 -19.36 -18.62
N PHE A 57 11.55 -19.57 -17.69
CA PHE A 57 12.98 -19.32 -17.82
C PHE A 57 13.71 -20.65 -18.05
N PRO A 58 14.42 -20.79 -19.18
CA PRO A 58 15.17 -22.01 -19.48
C PRO A 58 16.13 -22.41 -18.35
N GLY A 59 16.08 -23.66 -17.91
CA GLY A 59 16.91 -24.20 -16.84
C GLY A 59 16.45 -23.84 -15.41
N VAL A 60 15.39 -23.05 -15.25
CA VAL A 60 14.83 -22.66 -13.94
C VAL A 60 13.50 -23.35 -13.71
N ASN A 61 12.56 -23.25 -14.66
CA ASN A 61 11.20 -23.74 -14.50
C ASN A 61 10.64 -24.35 -15.81
N ASP A 62 11.46 -25.08 -16.57
CA ASP A 62 11.16 -25.65 -17.90
C ASP A 62 9.87 -26.48 -18.00
N HIS A 63 9.47 -27.11 -16.89
CA HIS A 63 8.38 -28.09 -16.85
C HIS A 63 7.27 -27.72 -15.85
N VAL A 64 7.27 -26.49 -15.34
CA VAL A 64 6.22 -26.06 -14.39
C VAL A 64 4.97 -25.61 -15.14
N GLN A 65 3.82 -25.76 -14.51
CA GLN A 65 2.64 -25.02 -14.91
C GLN A 65 2.78 -23.58 -14.38
N LEU A 66 2.70 -22.59 -15.27
CA LEU A 66 2.60 -21.20 -14.84
C LEU A 66 1.25 -21.01 -14.15
N THR A 67 1.26 -20.87 -12.83
CA THR A 67 0.03 -20.81 -12.02
C THR A 67 -0.73 -19.50 -12.18
N VAL A 68 -0.08 -18.47 -12.73
CA VAL A 68 -0.72 -17.19 -13.09
C VAL A 68 -1.21 -17.29 -14.55
N THR A 69 -0.32 -17.43 -15.51
CA THR A 69 -0.64 -17.33 -16.95
C THR A 69 -1.02 -18.66 -17.64
N GLY A 70 -0.95 -19.79 -16.95
CA GLY A 70 -1.22 -21.14 -17.49
C GLY A 70 -2.61 -21.70 -17.15
N GLY A 71 -3.40 -20.98 -16.35
CA GLY A 71 -4.80 -21.32 -16.09
C GLY A 71 -5.68 -21.19 -17.35
N ASN A 72 -6.91 -21.71 -17.29
CA ASN A 72 -7.93 -21.49 -18.32
C ASN A 72 -7.45 -21.72 -19.77
N CYS A 73 -6.84 -22.86 -20.04
CA CYS A 73 -6.29 -23.19 -21.37
C CYS A 73 -5.14 -22.28 -21.84
N GLY A 74 -4.35 -21.73 -20.92
CA GLY A 74 -3.19 -20.88 -21.23
C GLY A 74 -3.53 -19.41 -21.48
N LEU A 75 -4.69 -18.96 -21.01
CA LEU A 75 -5.08 -17.56 -21.11
C LEU A 75 -4.37 -16.72 -20.04
N THR A 76 -3.72 -15.63 -20.46
CA THR A 76 -3.10 -14.65 -19.55
C THR A 76 -4.10 -14.16 -18.51
N THR A 77 -3.66 -14.04 -17.27
CA THR A 77 -4.44 -13.45 -16.17
C THR A 77 -4.71 -11.98 -16.46
N LEU A 78 -5.94 -11.57 -16.15
CA LEU A 78 -6.36 -10.19 -16.25
C LEU A 78 -7.32 -9.89 -15.11
N GLY A 79 -7.43 -8.62 -14.76
CA GLY A 79 -8.39 -8.17 -13.78
C GLY A 79 -8.85 -6.75 -13.98
N ALA A 80 -9.76 -6.33 -13.12
CA ALA A 80 -10.19 -4.96 -12.94
C ALA A 80 -10.37 -4.68 -11.45
N VAL A 81 -10.07 -3.45 -11.04
CA VAL A 81 -10.35 -2.94 -9.69
C VAL A 81 -11.19 -1.69 -9.84
N ARG A 82 -12.32 -1.63 -9.16
CA ARG A 82 -13.26 -0.51 -9.17
C ARG A 82 -13.22 0.14 -7.80
N VAL A 83 -12.98 1.45 -7.76
CA VAL A 83 -12.98 2.21 -6.51
C VAL A 83 -14.14 3.18 -6.53
N VAL A 84 -15.03 3.03 -5.56
CA VAL A 84 -16.30 3.76 -5.52
C VAL A 84 -16.44 4.48 -4.19
N LEU A 85 -17.15 5.61 -4.22
CA LEU A 85 -17.60 6.30 -3.02
C LEU A 85 -19.03 5.87 -2.70
N GLU A 86 -19.26 5.41 -1.47
CA GLU A 86 -20.60 5.17 -0.96
C GLU A 86 -21.13 6.45 -0.29
N PRO A 87 -22.25 7.01 -0.76
CA PRO A 87 -22.80 8.25 -0.22
C PRO A 87 -23.62 7.99 1.06
N LYS A 88 -23.03 7.35 2.08
CA LYS A 88 -23.70 7.06 3.36
C LYS A 88 -24.12 8.36 4.07
N PRO A 89 -25.32 8.41 4.69
CA PRO A 89 -25.79 9.59 5.39
C PRO A 89 -24.81 10.05 6.49
N GLY A 90 -24.42 11.33 6.47
CA GLY A 90 -23.54 11.91 7.50
C GLY A 90 -22.04 11.77 7.22
N LEU A 91 -21.64 11.01 6.20
CA LEU A 91 -20.24 10.89 5.78
C LEU A 91 -19.92 11.84 4.62
N PRO A 92 -18.64 12.24 4.46
CA PRO A 92 -18.19 13.05 3.32
C PRO A 92 -18.46 12.36 1.98
N THR A 93 -18.81 13.16 0.98
CA THR A 93 -19.01 12.70 -0.41
C THR A 93 -17.88 13.12 -1.35
N ASP A 94 -16.79 13.64 -0.80
CA ASP A 94 -15.55 13.94 -1.52
C ASP A 94 -14.58 12.76 -1.32
N PRO A 95 -14.19 12.03 -2.39
CA PRO A 95 -13.28 10.88 -2.25
C PRO A 95 -11.85 11.29 -1.86
N THR A 96 -11.56 12.59 -1.73
CA THR A 96 -10.30 13.09 -1.18
C THR A 96 -10.32 13.27 0.34
N ASP A 97 -11.49 13.14 0.98
CA ASP A 97 -11.61 13.12 2.43
C ASP A 97 -11.34 11.69 2.96
N PRO A 98 -10.34 11.47 3.82
CA PRO A 98 -10.06 10.15 4.40
C PRO A 98 -11.20 9.60 5.29
N ARG A 99 -12.21 10.40 5.64
CA ARG A 99 -13.45 9.95 6.31
C ARG A 99 -14.55 9.49 5.34
N ALA A 100 -14.38 9.67 4.03
CA ALA A 100 -15.33 9.16 3.06
C ALA A 100 -15.39 7.63 3.11
N PHE A 101 -16.57 7.07 2.85
CA PHE A 101 -16.75 5.62 2.76
C PHE A 101 -16.40 5.16 1.35
N ILE A 102 -15.33 4.37 1.23
CA ILE A 102 -14.74 4.00 -0.04
C ILE A 102 -14.68 2.49 -0.15
N ASP A 103 -15.28 1.96 -1.20
CA ASP A 103 -15.26 0.52 -1.47
C ASP A 103 -14.41 0.21 -2.68
N VAL A 104 -13.66 -0.88 -2.56
CA VAL A 104 -12.75 -1.40 -3.57
C VAL A 104 -13.24 -2.80 -3.98
N PHE A 105 -13.76 -2.90 -5.19
CA PHE A 105 -14.21 -4.17 -5.77
C PHE A 105 -13.17 -4.70 -6.74
N THR A 106 -12.79 -5.97 -6.57
CA THR A 106 -11.79 -6.59 -7.43
C THR A 106 -12.37 -7.77 -8.20
N ASP A 107 -12.15 -7.80 -9.51
CA ASP A 107 -12.53 -8.89 -10.40
C ASP A 107 -11.26 -9.41 -11.10
N ILE A 108 -10.82 -10.62 -10.75
CA ILE A 108 -9.59 -11.18 -11.31
C ILE A 108 -9.86 -12.58 -11.86
N SER A 109 -9.37 -12.82 -13.08
CA SER A 109 -9.35 -14.14 -13.71
C SER A 109 -8.41 -15.07 -12.95
N PRO A 110 -8.68 -16.39 -12.85
CA PRO A 110 -8.26 -17.18 -11.70
C PRO A 110 -6.75 -17.20 -11.48
N LEU A 111 -6.41 -17.01 -10.21
CA LEU A 111 -5.07 -17.11 -9.64
C LEU A 111 -4.97 -18.45 -8.89
N PHE A 112 -4.01 -19.30 -9.24
CA PHE A 112 -3.90 -20.64 -8.64
C PHE A 112 -3.10 -20.61 -7.34
N VAL A 113 -3.68 -21.15 -6.27
CA VAL A 113 -3.00 -21.34 -4.97
C VAL A 113 -2.34 -22.73 -4.94
N ILE A 114 -1.14 -22.83 -4.34
CA ILE A 114 -0.46 -24.13 -4.12
C ILE A 114 -1.06 -24.81 -2.90
N ASN A 115 -1.35 -26.10 -3.02
CA ASN A 115 -1.78 -26.92 -1.89
C ASN A 115 -0.61 -27.10 -0.92
N ASN A 116 -0.82 -26.77 0.36
CA ASN A 116 -0.01 -27.14 1.53
C ASN A 116 1.08 -26.15 2.02
N GLU A 117 1.22 -24.96 1.41
CA GLU A 117 1.94 -23.82 2.00
C GLU A 117 0.95 -22.67 2.22
N SER A 118 1.06 -21.96 3.35
CA SER A 118 0.26 -20.77 3.65
C SER A 118 0.69 -19.60 2.75
N GLY A 119 0.36 -19.70 1.47
CA GLY A 119 0.56 -18.65 0.47
C GLY A 119 -0.77 -18.05 0.05
N TRP A 120 -0.73 -16.78 -0.32
CA TRP A 120 -1.90 -16.01 -0.74
C TRP A 120 -1.54 -15.07 -1.88
N TYR A 121 -2.56 -14.56 -2.54
CA TYR A 121 -2.42 -13.38 -3.37
C TYR A 121 -2.82 -12.18 -2.53
N GLU A 122 -2.19 -11.04 -2.78
CA GLU A 122 -2.48 -9.81 -2.04
C GLU A 122 -2.59 -8.64 -3.02
N GLY A 123 -3.65 -7.84 -2.85
CA GLY A 123 -3.84 -6.60 -3.61
C GLY A 123 -3.12 -5.45 -2.92
N TRP A 124 -2.54 -4.55 -3.71
CA TRP A 124 -1.81 -3.39 -3.20
C TRP A 124 -2.22 -2.14 -3.95
N MET A 125 -2.75 -1.15 -3.24
CA MET A 125 -2.82 0.22 -3.74
C MET A 125 -1.47 0.89 -3.53
N ILE A 126 -0.92 1.48 -4.58
CA ILE A 126 0.46 2.00 -4.58
C ILE A 126 0.43 3.51 -4.80
N HIS A 127 1.02 4.23 -3.85
CA HIS A 127 1.32 5.65 -3.93
C HIS A 127 2.81 5.83 -4.23
N ASP A 128 3.14 6.36 -5.41
CA ASP A 128 4.50 6.80 -5.69
C ASP A 128 4.73 8.18 -5.06
N ILE A 129 5.80 8.32 -4.27
CA ILE A 129 6.11 9.54 -3.55
C ILE A 129 6.15 10.74 -4.50
N THR A 130 5.46 11.80 -4.12
CA THR A 130 5.49 13.09 -4.85
C THR A 130 6.32 14.09 -4.08
N VAL A 131 7.05 14.94 -4.80
CA VAL A 131 7.84 16.01 -4.19
C VAL A 131 6.87 17.05 -3.62
N PRO A 132 6.86 17.28 -2.28
CA PRO A 132 5.92 18.21 -1.68
C PRO A 132 6.22 19.67 -2.02
N GLU A 133 5.26 20.54 -1.75
CA GLU A 133 5.48 21.98 -1.76
C GLU A 133 6.37 22.44 -0.59
N THR A 134 7.00 23.60 -0.77
CA THR A 134 7.89 24.17 0.24
C THR A 134 7.13 24.89 1.35
N ALA A 135 7.63 24.79 2.58
CA ALA A 135 7.16 25.58 3.72
C ALA A 135 8.34 26.06 4.59
N PRO A 136 8.14 27.09 5.42
CA PRO A 136 9.10 27.45 6.45
C PRO A 136 9.38 26.25 7.38
N PRO A 137 10.63 26.03 7.82
CA PRO A 137 10.93 24.95 8.75
C PRO A 137 10.23 25.18 10.10
N ARG A 138 10.05 24.08 10.83
CA ARG A 138 9.71 24.09 12.25
C ARG A 138 10.82 24.78 13.07
N PRO A 139 10.56 25.16 14.35
CA PRO A 139 11.56 25.80 15.20
C PRO A 139 12.86 24.99 15.40
N ASP A 140 12.79 23.66 15.29
CA ASP A 140 13.93 22.74 15.37
C ASP A 140 14.71 22.63 14.04
N GLY A 141 14.26 23.31 12.98
CA GLY A 141 14.89 23.29 11.66
C GLY A 141 14.37 22.21 10.72
N HIS A 142 13.54 21.27 11.21
CA HIS A 142 12.96 20.21 10.39
C HIS A 142 11.81 20.74 9.51
N ALA A 143 11.48 20.00 8.45
CA ALA A 143 10.30 20.28 7.65
C ALA A 143 9.00 20.11 8.46
N GLN A 144 7.94 20.80 8.04
CA GLN A 144 6.58 20.59 8.54
C GLN A 144 5.97 19.32 7.90
N PHE A 145 4.96 18.74 8.54
CA PHE A 145 4.26 17.56 8.04
C PHE A 145 3.76 17.78 6.61
N GLY A 146 4.07 16.84 5.70
CA GLY A 146 3.68 16.90 4.30
C GLY A 146 4.36 18.01 3.49
N LYS A 147 5.44 18.61 3.99
CA LYS A 147 6.20 19.68 3.31
C LYS A 147 7.69 19.34 3.19
N ILE A 148 8.40 20.15 2.42
CA ILE A 148 9.87 20.21 2.41
C ILE A 148 10.33 21.64 2.71
N THR A 149 11.58 21.83 3.14
CA THR A 149 12.13 23.18 3.29
C THR A 149 12.66 23.73 1.97
N GLN A 150 12.91 25.04 1.90
CA GLN A 150 13.57 25.64 0.74
C GLN A 150 14.96 25.04 0.46
N ARG A 151 15.68 24.60 1.51
CA ARG A 151 17.00 23.97 1.35
C ARG A 151 16.88 22.58 0.74
N ASP A 152 15.86 21.82 1.12
CA ASP A 152 15.55 20.52 0.54
C ASP A 152 15.21 20.66 -0.94
N ALA A 153 14.30 21.56 -1.29
CA ALA A 153 13.93 21.82 -2.69
C ALA A 153 15.16 22.21 -3.54
N ALA A 154 16.06 23.03 -3.00
CA ALA A 154 17.30 23.40 -3.68
C ALA A 154 18.30 22.23 -3.84
N ALA A 155 18.27 21.25 -2.94
CA ALA A 155 19.06 20.03 -3.06
C ALA A 155 18.44 19.05 -4.08
N LEU A 156 17.12 18.84 -4.01
CA LEU A 156 16.37 18.00 -4.93
C LEU A 156 16.46 18.49 -6.38
N ALA A 157 16.36 19.80 -6.61
CA ALA A 157 16.48 20.40 -7.94
C ALA A 157 17.86 20.19 -8.59
N LYS A 158 18.89 19.88 -7.80
CA LYS A 158 20.26 19.57 -8.29
C LYS A 158 20.47 18.09 -8.59
N MET A 159 19.51 17.22 -8.23
CA MET A 159 19.61 15.79 -8.51
C MET A 159 19.40 15.50 -9.99
N GLY A 160 20.27 14.68 -10.56
CA GLY A 160 20.11 14.14 -11.91
C GLY A 160 19.85 15.18 -12.98
N ALA A 161 18.69 15.05 -13.63
CA ALA A 161 18.23 15.94 -14.70
C ALA A 161 17.23 17.01 -14.21
N GLY A 162 17.03 17.15 -12.90
CA GLY A 162 16.13 18.15 -12.31
C GLY A 162 14.66 17.74 -12.30
N ASN A 163 14.34 16.44 -12.34
CA ASN A 163 12.94 15.98 -12.26
C ASN A 163 12.28 16.27 -10.90
N ASN A 164 13.05 16.25 -9.80
CA ASN A 164 12.51 16.34 -8.44
C ASN A 164 12.11 17.77 -8.04
N MET A 165 11.05 18.27 -8.67
CA MET A 165 10.40 19.56 -8.42
C MET A 165 9.02 19.34 -7.81
N SER A 166 8.54 20.32 -7.01
CA SER A 166 7.22 20.26 -6.35
C SER A 166 6.11 19.80 -7.30
N GLY A 167 5.34 18.80 -6.87
CA GLY A 167 4.24 18.20 -7.63
C GLY A 167 4.64 17.07 -8.57
N ASN A 168 5.93 16.90 -8.87
CA ASN A 168 6.40 15.76 -9.66
C ASN A 168 6.52 14.50 -8.81
N ILE A 169 6.44 13.33 -9.44
CA ILE A 169 6.81 12.06 -8.82
C ILE A 169 8.32 12.09 -8.55
N PHE A 170 8.67 11.84 -7.30
CA PHE A 170 10.04 11.76 -6.84
C PHE A 170 10.75 10.57 -7.50
N THR A 171 12.00 10.82 -7.88
CA THR A 171 12.89 9.81 -8.46
C THR A 171 14.21 9.79 -7.73
N ILE A 172 14.71 8.60 -7.38
CA ILE A 172 15.94 8.43 -6.60
C ILE A 172 17.17 9.03 -7.31
N ASP A 173 17.14 9.10 -8.64
CA ASP A 173 18.24 9.58 -9.47
C ASP A 173 17.98 10.98 -10.07
N GLY A 174 16.85 11.60 -9.76
CA GLY A 174 16.46 12.93 -10.27
C GLY A 174 16.20 12.98 -11.79
N ARG A 175 16.00 11.84 -12.46
CA ARG A 175 15.64 11.76 -13.88
C ARG A 175 14.13 11.60 -14.05
N THR A 176 13.66 11.54 -15.29
CA THR A 176 12.24 11.26 -15.60
C THR A 176 11.78 9.98 -14.88
N PRO A 177 10.53 9.92 -14.36
CA PRO A 177 9.99 8.72 -13.76
C PRO A 177 10.06 7.53 -14.71
N HIS A 178 10.66 6.46 -14.22
CA HIS A 178 10.76 5.16 -14.84
C HIS A 178 10.00 4.18 -13.95
N PHE A 179 8.74 3.93 -14.29
CA PHE A 179 7.90 2.97 -13.59
C PHE A 179 8.33 1.52 -13.90
N PRO A 180 7.89 0.55 -13.08
CA PRO A 180 7.96 -0.86 -13.43
C PRO A 180 7.55 -1.13 -14.88
N ASN A 181 8.30 -1.99 -15.56
CA ASN A 181 8.00 -2.40 -16.92
C ASN A 181 8.68 -3.72 -17.30
N ALA A 182 8.21 -4.35 -18.37
CA ALA A 182 8.72 -5.63 -18.85
C ALA A 182 10.20 -5.65 -19.27
N THR A 183 10.84 -4.49 -19.47
CA THR A 183 12.26 -4.38 -19.83
C THR A 183 13.18 -4.11 -18.66
N ASP A 184 12.64 -4.07 -17.44
CA ASP A 184 13.43 -4.05 -16.21
C ASP A 184 14.17 -5.37 -16.02
N HIS A 185 15.29 -5.32 -15.32
CA HIS A 185 16.12 -6.46 -14.99
C HIS A 185 16.78 -6.24 -13.62
N PHE A 186 16.30 -6.99 -12.62
CA PHE A 186 16.92 -6.96 -11.29
C PHE A 186 18.30 -7.68 -11.28
N PRO A 187 19.34 -7.10 -10.64
CA PRO A 187 19.32 -5.86 -9.86
C PRO A 187 19.71 -4.57 -10.63
N ASP A 188 20.20 -4.65 -11.87
CA ASP A 188 20.92 -3.57 -12.57
C ASP A 188 20.05 -2.53 -13.28
N LYS A 189 18.82 -2.86 -13.68
CA LYS A 189 17.87 -1.92 -14.29
C LYS A 189 16.50 -2.05 -13.64
N GLN A 190 16.14 -1.09 -12.82
CA GLN A 190 14.89 -1.09 -12.08
C GLN A 190 14.20 0.26 -12.14
N THR A 191 12.95 0.27 -11.70
CA THR A 191 12.20 1.50 -11.43
C THR A 191 13.01 2.49 -10.59
N ASN A 192 12.90 3.79 -10.89
CA ASN A 192 13.56 4.84 -10.12
C ASN A 192 12.58 5.63 -9.23
N VAL A 193 11.30 5.23 -9.15
CA VAL A 193 10.31 5.82 -8.25
C VAL A 193 10.33 5.12 -6.89
N VAL A 194 9.78 5.76 -5.86
CA VAL A 194 9.69 5.20 -4.51
C VAL A 194 8.22 4.87 -4.21
N PRO A 195 7.82 3.58 -4.22
CA PRO A 195 6.45 3.17 -3.97
C PRO A 195 6.14 2.94 -2.49
N LEU A 196 5.01 3.46 -2.04
CA LEU A 196 4.36 3.14 -0.77
C LEU A 196 3.16 2.24 -1.03
N HIS A 197 3.12 1.06 -0.40
CA HIS A 197 2.14 0.01 -0.71
C HIS A 197 1.15 -0.16 0.44
N VAL A 198 -0.12 0.19 0.23
CA VAL A 198 -1.21 -0.09 1.17
C VAL A 198 -1.87 -1.40 0.77
N SER A 199 -1.91 -2.36 1.71
CA SER A 199 -2.52 -3.67 1.49
C SER A 199 -4.03 -3.53 1.37
N MET A 200 -4.58 -4.06 0.29
CA MET A 200 -6.02 -4.32 0.12
C MET A 200 -6.30 -5.78 0.45
N GLY A 201 -5.63 -6.34 1.46
CA GLY A 201 -5.84 -7.67 1.98
C GLY A 201 -5.49 -8.83 1.05
N ALA A 202 -5.41 -10.02 1.67
CA ALA A 202 -5.33 -11.27 0.95
C ALA A 202 -6.68 -11.58 0.32
N TYR A 203 -6.70 -12.07 -0.93
CA TYR A 203 -7.95 -12.44 -1.61
C TYR A 203 -8.72 -13.49 -0.80
N ASN A 204 -9.71 -13.03 -0.07
CA ASN A 204 -10.68 -13.87 0.60
C ASN A 204 -11.92 -13.91 -0.29
N SER A 205 -12.38 -15.12 -0.59
CA SER A 205 -13.54 -15.33 -1.45
C SER A 205 -14.86 -15.17 -0.70
N MET A 206 -14.91 -14.75 0.57
CA MET A 206 -16.18 -14.54 1.29
C MET A 206 -16.17 -13.24 2.11
N GLN A 207 -17.17 -12.38 1.90
CA GLN A 207 -17.47 -11.23 2.77
C GLN A 207 -18.96 -10.85 2.67
N GLN A 208 -19.57 -10.44 3.80
CA GLN A 208 -21.00 -10.04 3.90
C GLN A 208 -22.00 -11.09 3.36
N SER A 209 -21.85 -12.35 3.77
CA SER A 209 -22.75 -13.48 3.48
C SER A 209 -22.77 -14.04 2.04
N ASP A 210 -21.96 -13.50 1.12
CA ASP A 210 -21.83 -13.98 -0.26
C ASP A 210 -20.36 -13.95 -0.76
N THR A 211 -20.06 -14.59 -1.90
CA THR A 211 -18.69 -14.85 -2.37
C THR A 211 -18.18 -13.70 -3.24
N HIS A 212 -17.48 -12.73 -2.64
CA HIS A 212 -17.03 -11.50 -3.30
C HIS A 212 -15.62 -11.07 -2.86
N SER A 213 -14.86 -10.46 -3.78
CA SER A 213 -13.59 -9.79 -3.46
C SER A 213 -13.81 -8.28 -3.29
N TYR A 214 -14.03 -7.88 -2.06
CA TYR A 214 -14.40 -6.54 -1.61
C TYR A 214 -13.48 -6.08 -0.48
N TRP A 215 -13.17 -4.78 -0.46
CA TRP A 215 -12.45 -4.14 0.63
C TRP A 215 -12.99 -2.75 0.89
N GLU A 216 -13.24 -2.45 2.16
CA GLU A 216 -13.44 -1.08 2.64
C GLU A 216 -12.07 -0.39 2.72
N PHE A 217 -11.86 0.71 2.02
CA PHE A 217 -10.69 1.59 2.18
C PHE A 217 -11.04 2.68 3.20
N ASN A 218 -10.58 2.54 4.44
CA ASN A 218 -10.95 3.42 5.55
C ASN A 218 -9.78 3.68 6.50
N TYR A 219 -9.89 4.75 7.29
CA TYR A 219 -8.89 5.09 8.30
C TYR A 219 -8.87 4.14 9.50
N GLN A 220 -9.94 3.36 9.71
CA GLN A 220 -10.12 2.52 10.90
C GLN A 220 -9.23 1.29 10.86
N GLY A 221 -8.90 0.72 9.70
CA GLY A 221 -8.00 -0.45 9.68
C GLY A 221 -7.30 -0.76 8.37
N THR A 222 -7.78 -0.27 7.23
CA THR A 222 -7.28 -0.68 5.91
C THR A 222 -6.39 0.36 5.23
N ASN A 223 -6.46 1.63 5.66
CA ASN A 223 -5.55 2.69 5.22
C ASN A 223 -4.27 2.77 6.10
N TRP A 224 -3.72 1.59 6.38
CA TRP A 224 -2.53 1.37 7.20
C TRP A 224 -1.50 0.57 6.40
N VAL A 225 -0.23 0.77 6.73
CA VAL A 225 0.92 0.20 6.00
C VAL A 225 1.76 -0.61 6.96
N HIS A 226 2.39 -1.67 6.47
CA HIS A 226 3.38 -2.44 7.22
C HIS A 226 4.51 -1.53 7.75
N PRO A 227 5.21 -1.91 8.84
CA PRO A 227 6.33 -1.14 9.33
C PRO A 227 7.43 -1.01 8.28
N LEU A 228 7.73 0.22 7.88
CA LEU A 228 8.70 0.49 6.81
C LEU A 228 10.12 0.04 7.15
N TYR A 229 10.45 -0.12 8.44
CA TYR A 229 11.75 -0.67 8.86
C TYR A 229 11.94 -2.15 8.50
N GLU A 230 10.90 -2.87 8.05
CA GLU A 230 11.05 -4.24 7.54
C GLU A 230 11.62 -4.27 6.11
N LEU A 231 11.52 -3.18 5.35
CA LEU A 231 11.88 -3.14 3.93
C LEU A 231 13.32 -3.57 3.60
N PRO A 232 14.35 -3.23 4.39
CA PRO A 232 15.70 -3.76 4.15
C PRO A 232 15.74 -5.30 4.21
N PHE A 233 14.83 -5.94 4.93
CA PHE A 233 14.83 -7.38 5.16
C PHE A 233 13.91 -8.17 4.24
N THR A 234 13.19 -7.50 3.33
CA THR A 234 12.34 -8.14 2.31
C THR A 234 13.07 -8.36 0.98
N GLY A 235 14.24 -7.74 0.80
CA GLY A 235 15.05 -7.78 -0.42
C GLY A 235 14.58 -6.77 -1.48
N GLY A 236 15.53 -6.22 -2.23
CA GLY A 236 15.26 -5.19 -3.25
C GLY A 236 15.51 -3.75 -2.79
N PHE A 237 15.77 -3.53 -1.49
CA PHE A 237 16.21 -2.26 -0.95
C PHE A 237 17.75 -2.22 -0.89
N PRO A 238 18.41 -1.08 -1.17
CA PRO A 238 19.84 -0.93 -0.94
C PRO A 238 20.13 -0.47 0.49
N ASP A 239 21.27 -0.88 1.04
CA ASP A 239 21.79 -0.36 2.30
C ASP A 239 22.10 1.15 2.26
N ASP A 240 22.64 1.63 1.13
CA ASP A 240 23.12 3.01 0.94
C ASP A 240 22.45 3.69 -0.27
N PHE A 241 22.31 5.02 -0.21
CA PHE A 241 21.74 5.79 -1.31
C PHE A 241 22.49 5.59 -2.63
N GLY A 242 21.74 5.23 -3.68
CA GLY A 242 22.27 5.07 -5.04
C GLY A 242 23.09 3.79 -5.26
N GLN A 243 23.15 2.88 -4.28
CA GLN A 243 23.69 1.54 -4.49
C GLN A 243 22.69 0.61 -5.17
N VAL A 244 23.19 -0.54 -5.62
CA VAL A 244 22.35 -1.61 -6.15
C VAL A 244 21.48 -2.20 -5.04
N ALA A 245 20.26 -2.59 -5.40
CA ALA A 245 19.33 -3.25 -4.51
C ALA A 245 19.89 -4.58 -3.98
N GLU A 246 19.62 -4.88 -2.70
CA GLU A 246 20.06 -6.11 -2.04
C GLU A 246 19.42 -7.35 -2.67
N ALA A 247 20.25 -8.37 -2.85
CA ALA A 247 19.90 -9.69 -3.34
C ALA A 247 19.96 -10.74 -2.23
N PHE A 248 19.48 -11.94 -2.54
CA PHE A 248 19.53 -13.07 -1.60
C PHE A 248 20.96 -13.39 -1.11
N GLN A 249 21.97 -13.12 -1.93
CA GLN A 249 23.38 -13.35 -1.63
C GLN A 249 23.91 -12.47 -0.48
N ASP A 250 23.28 -11.33 -0.21
CA ASP A 250 23.67 -10.43 0.88
C ASP A 250 23.26 -11.01 2.25
N GLY A 251 22.36 -12.00 2.24
CA GLY A 251 21.93 -12.75 3.43
C GLY A 251 21.11 -11.93 4.42
N GLU A 252 20.72 -10.70 4.06
CA GLU A 252 19.85 -9.77 4.81
C GLU A 252 18.40 -10.24 4.87
N ILE A 253 17.93 -10.93 3.82
CA ILE A 253 16.54 -11.33 3.65
C ILE A 253 16.08 -12.22 4.81
N GLY A 254 15.04 -11.77 5.52
CA GLY A 254 14.47 -12.45 6.68
C GLY A 254 15.30 -12.37 7.97
N LYS A 255 16.39 -11.58 8.02
CA LYS A 255 17.19 -11.41 9.25
C LYS A 255 16.42 -10.71 10.37
N LEU A 256 15.50 -9.82 10.04
CA LEU A 256 14.61 -9.17 11.01
C LEU A 256 13.21 -9.73 10.86
N GLN A 257 12.61 -10.22 11.95
CA GLN A 257 11.20 -10.55 12.00
C GLN A 257 10.49 -9.57 12.92
N SER A 258 9.43 -8.93 12.43
CA SER A 258 8.63 -7.98 13.20
C SER A 258 7.58 -8.72 14.04
N THR A 259 8.07 -9.48 15.01
CA THR A 259 7.20 -10.24 15.92
C THR A 259 6.55 -9.34 16.98
N VAL A 260 7.12 -8.15 17.23
CA VAL A 260 6.62 -7.19 18.20
C VAL A 260 6.73 -5.79 17.58
N PRO A 261 5.60 -5.09 17.37
CA PRO A 261 5.64 -3.72 16.88
C PRO A 261 6.39 -2.85 17.87
N GLY A 262 7.23 -1.96 17.37
CA GLY A 262 8.03 -1.04 18.17
C GLY A 262 8.64 0.06 17.32
N PRO A 263 9.51 0.92 17.90
CA PRO A 263 10.08 2.09 17.23
C PRO A 263 11.07 1.77 16.09
N GLY A 264 11.15 0.50 15.67
CA GLY A 264 12.11 -0.01 14.70
C GLY A 264 13.48 -0.31 15.33
N PRO A 265 14.45 -0.81 14.53
CA PRO A 265 15.74 -1.29 15.03
C PRO A 265 16.62 -0.25 15.72
N ALA A 266 16.36 1.05 15.49
CA ALA A 266 17.07 2.15 16.13
C ALA A 266 16.48 2.58 17.47
N GLY A 267 15.27 2.12 17.83
CA GLY A 267 14.60 2.49 19.07
C GLY A 267 14.71 1.44 20.18
N GLU A 268 13.99 1.67 21.28
CA GLU A 268 13.99 0.75 22.42
C GLU A 268 13.27 -0.55 22.08
N ALA A 269 13.84 -1.67 22.53
CA ALA A 269 13.26 -2.98 22.33
C ALA A 269 12.01 -3.14 23.21
N ASN A 270 10.88 -3.41 22.56
CA ASN A 270 9.64 -3.68 23.27
C ASN A 270 9.65 -5.03 23.98
N LYS A 271 8.86 -5.13 25.05
CA LYS A 271 8.68 -6.36 25.83
C LYS A 271 7.59 -7.23 25.17
N PRO A 272 7.92 -8.39 24.56
CA PRO A 272 6.92 -9.21 23.88
C PRO A 272 5.78 -9.67 24.79
N GLN A 273 6.04 -9.84 26.09
CA GLN A 273 5.03 -10.25 27.06
C GLN A 273 3.97 -9.18 27.31
N SER A 274 4.25 -7.90 27.04
CA SER A 274 3.30 -6.80 27.23
C SER A 274 2.59 -6.37 25.96
N VAL A 275 3.29 -6.38 24.82
CA VAL A 275 2.79 -5.82 23.55
C VAL A 275 2.75 -6.83 22.39
N GLY A 276 3.17 -8.08 22.63
CA GLY A 276 3.09 -9.15 21.65
C GLY A 276 1.69 -9.77 21.56
N ASP A 277 1.50 -10.61 20.55
CA ASP A 277 0.26 -11.34 20.36
C ASP A 277 0.04 -12.35 21.51
N ASN A 278 -1.13 -12.25 22.15
CA ASN A 278 -1.55 -13.20 23.16
C ASN A 278 -2.24 -14.37 22.44
N PRO A 279 -1.73 -15.61 22.51
CA PRO A 279 -2.36 -16.74 21.82
C PRO A 279 -3.78 -17.05 22.32
N ASN A 280 -4.13 -16.62 23.54
CA ASN A 280 -5.49 -16.76 24.09
C ASN A 280 -6.40 -15.56 23.77
N LEU A 281 -5.83 -14.48 23.20
CA LEU A 281 -6.55 -13.30 22.76
C LEU A 281 -5.91 -12.82 21.44
N PRO A 282 -6.18 -13.53 20.33
CA PRO A 282 -5.62 -13.18 19.03
C PRO A 282 -5.97 -11.74 18.68
N ARG A 283 -5.13 -11.11 17.85
CA ARG A 283 -5.44 -9.81 17.27
C ARG A 283 -6.73 -9.97 16.46
N ASP A 284 -7.62 -9.02 16.65
CA ASP A 284 -8.92 -9.01 16.02
C ASP A 284 -9.06 -7.67 15.29
N PRO A 285 -9.06 -7.65 13.95
CA PRO A 285 -9.18 -6.42 13.18
C PRO A 285 -10.53 -5.73 13.35
N ASP A 286 -11.54 -6.36 13.96
CA ASP A 286 -12.83 -5.72 14.22
C ASP A 286 -12.80 -4.90 15.53
N LYS A 287 -11.75 -5.04 16.35
CA LYS A 287 -11.58 -4.26 17.59
C LYS A 287 -11.29 -2.79 17.35
N PHE A 288 -11.02 -2.38 16.11
CA PHE A 288 -10.86 -0.98 15.76
C PHE A 288 -12.17 -0.19 15.92
N ASP A 289 -13.30 -0.85 15.69
CA ASP A 289 -14.65 -0.26 15.66
C ASP A 289 -15.39 -0.36 17.00
N ALA A 290 -14.65 -0.54 18.11
CA ALA A 290 -15.28 -0.58 19.41
C ALA A 290 -16.03 0.73 19.71
N ASP A 291 -17.33 0.61 20.03
CA ASP A 291 -18.19 1.74 20.38
C ASP A 291 -17.57 2.61 21.50
N GLN A 292 -17.84 3.92 21.45
CA GLN A 292 -17.44 4.85 22.51
C GLN A 292 -17.87 4.34 23.89
N GLY A 293 -16.92 4.28 24.83
CA GLY A 293 -17.13 3.71 26.16
C GLY A 293 -16.62 2.28 26.33
N PHE A 294 -16.16 1.63 25.26
CA PHE A 294 -15.50 0.32 25.29
C PHE A 294 -14.02 0.40 24.87
N ASP A 295 -13.31 1.49 25.22
CA ASP A 295 -11.90 1.71 24.84
C ASP A 295 -10.97 0.55 25.20
N ALA A 296 -11.27 -0.19 26.26
CA ALA A 296 -10.52 -1.38 26.66
C ALA A 296 -10.59 -2.54 25.64
N GLN A 297 -11.51 -2.47 24.68
CA GLN A 297 -11.63 -3.43 23.59
C GLN A 297 -10.83 -3.00 22.37
N ARG A 298 -10.43 -1.73 22.24
CA ARG A 298 -9.63 -1.25 21.09
C ARG A 298 -8.28 -1.93 21.07
N GLU A 299 -7.86 -2.35 19.88
CA GLU A 299 -6.57 -3.01 19.72
C GLU A 299 -5.44 -2.00 19.95
N PHE A 300 -4.50 -2.40 20.81
CA PHE A 300 -3.36 -1.58 21.22
C PHE A 300 -2.04 -2.12 20.67
N ARG A 301 -2.03 -3.32 20.09
CA ARG A 301 -0.84 -4.01 19.57
C ARG A 301 -0.78 -3.90 18.05
N GLU A 302 -1.08 -2.72 17.52
CA GLU A 302 -1.07 -2.49 16.09
C GLU A 302 0.34 -2.61 15.54
N ARG A 303 0.45 -3.27 14.38
CA ARG A 303 1.74 -3.41 13.69
C ARG A 303 1.91 -2.43 12.56
N GLY A 304 0.83 -1.90 12.00
CA GLY A 304 0.93 -0.92 10.95
C GLY A 304 1.21 0.48 11.45
N VAL A 305 1.47 1.37 10.50
CA VAL A 305 1.37 2.82 10.67
C VAL A 305 0.36 3.38 9.67
N PRO A 306 -0.35 4.48 9.97
CA PRO A 306 -1.24 5.11 9.00
C PRO A 306 -0.51 5.53 7.71
N SER A 307 -1.16 5.44 6.54
CA SER A 307 -0.50 5.65 5.24
C SER A 307 0.11 7.04 5.02
N GLY A 308 -0.52 8.09 5.54
CA GLY A 308 0.00 9.45 5.51
C GLY A 308 1.21 9.62 6.42
N LEU A 309 1.27 8.91 7.55
CA LEU A 309 2.47 8.87 8.40
C LEU A 309 3.62 8.12 7.73
N ALA A 310 3.32 7.00 7.08
CA ALA A 310 4.31 6.27 6.31
C ALA A 310 4.86 7.10 5.14
N ASN A 311 3.99 7.86 4.47
CA ASN A 311 4.42 8.85 3.47
C ASN A 311 5.35 9.91 4.09
N GLU A 312 5.01 10.45 5.27
CA GLU A 312 5.86 11.40 6.01
C GLU A 312 7.25 10.82 6.32
N ILE A 313 7.32 9.56 6.75
CA ILE A 313 8.61 8.84 6.96
C ILE A 313 9.41 8.78 5.65
N TYR A 314 8.78 8.42 4.54
CA TYR A 314 9.45 8.43 3.23
C TYR A 314 9.89 9.84 2.80
N LEU A 315 9.15 10.89 3.15
CA LEU A 315 9.57 12.27 2.87
C LEU A 315 10.86 12.62 3.64
N ASP A 316 11.00 12.22 4.90
CA ASP A 316 12.25 12.36 5.67
C ASP A 316 13.42 11.61 5.03
N VAL A 317 13.16 10.38 4.58
CA VAL A 317 14.19 9.56 3.94
C VAL A 317 14.63 10.15 2.60
N TYR A 318 13.69 10.47 1.72
CA TYR A 318 13.97 10.74 0.30
C TYR A 318 13.87 12.20 -0.12
N CYS A 319 12.92 12.94 0.43
CA CYS A 319 12.60 14.30 -0.03
C CYS A 319 13.18 15.41 0.85
N ARG A 320 13.78 15.07 2.00
CA ARG A 320 14.33 16.04 2.97
C ARG A 320 15.84 15.88 3.19
N PRO A 321 16.66 15.89 2.12
CA PRO A 321 18.09 15.62 2.22
C PRO A 321 18.87 16.70 3.01
N ALA A 322 18.28 17.87 3.26
CA ALA A 322 18.91 18.96 3.98
C ALA A 322 18.31 19.22 5.37
N SER A 323 17.01 18.95 5.56
CA SER A 323 16.30 19.21 6.82
C SER A 323 16.12 17.97 7.71
N PHE A 324 16.35 16.76 7.19
CA PHE A 324 16.40 15.53 7.97
C PHE A 324 17.78 14.88 7.84
N GLU A 325 18.49 14.70 8.96
CA GLU A 325 19.78 14.02 9.08
C GLU A 325 20.74 14.17 7.87
N PRO A 326 21.14 15.40 7.49
CA PRO A 326 21.84 15.67 6.22
C PRO A 326 23.19 14.96 6.06
N GLU A 327 23.77 14.46 7.15
CA GLU A 327 25.05 13.75 7.18
C GLU A 327 24.90 12.22 7.10
N VAL A 328 23.69 11.67 7.26
CA VAL A 328 23.45 10.22 7.20
C VAL A 328 23.30 9.79 5.74
N ARG A 329 24.24 8.94 5.28
CA ARG A 329 24.31 8.43 3.90
C ARG A 329 23.85 6.98 3.76
N ASN A 330 23.75 6.26 4.87
CA ASN A 330 23.21 4.92 4.90
C ASN A 330 21.69 4.98 4.90
N LEU A 331 21.07 4.42 3.86
CA LEU A 331 19.63 4.45 3.62
C LEU A 331 18.91 3.68 4.72
N GLN A 332 19.40 2.49 5.08
CA GLN A 332 18.82 1.66 6.14
C GLN A 332 18.75 2.43 7.46
N ARG A 333 19.87 3.03 7.89
CA ARG A 333 19.97 3.84 9.11
C ARG A 333 18.98 5.01 9.08
N ARG A 334 18.97 5.77 7.98
CA ARG A 334 18.10 6.94 7.81
C ARG A 334 16.63 6.55 7.84
N LEU A 335 16.26 5.41 7.26
CA LEU A 335 14.90 4.87 7.30
C LEU A 335 14.48 4.51 8.73
N PHE A 336 15.36 3.85 9.49
CA PHE A 336 15.08 3.51 10.89
C PHE A 336 14.94 4.76 11.76
N ASP A 337 15.83 5.74 11.60
CA ASP A 337 15.79 6.99 12.36
C ASP A 337 14.55 7.83 11.99
N ALA A 338 14.17 7.89 10.71
CA ALA A 338 12.94 8.56 10.25
C ALA A 338 11.68 7.89 10.80
N TYR A 339 11.60 6.56 10.73
CA TYR A 339 10.50 5.79 11.32
C TYR A 339 10.37 6.09 12.81
N ALA A 340 11.46 6.00 13.56
CA ALA A 340 11.46 6.25 15.01
C ALA A 340 11.07 7.69 15.36
N ALA A 341 11.55 8.68 14.58
CA ALA A 341 11.25 10.09 14.80
C ALA A 341 9.76 10.40 14.59
N GLU A 342 9.19 9.99 13.46
CA GLU A 342 7.82 10.34 13.09
C GLU A 342 6.78 9.52 13.87
N VAL A 343 7.05 8.22 14.13
CA VAL A 343 6.16 7.41 14.97
C VAL A 343 6.11 7.92 16.41
N ARG A 344 7.23 8.38 16.98
CA ARG A 344 7.26 8.95 18.33
C ARG A 344 6.35 10.18 18.47
N ARG A 345 6.26 11.01 17.43
CA ARG A 345 5.42 12.22 17.45
C ARG A 345 3.92 11.91 17.54
N VAL A 346 3.49 10.78 16.97
CA VAL A 346 2.09 10.36 16.94
C VAL A 346 1.72 9.45 18.10
N SER A 347 2.55 8.44 18.39
CA SER A 347 2.32 7.47 19.48
C SER A 347 2.25 8.14 20.85
N GLY A 348 3.08 9.16 21.08
CA GLY A 348 3.12 9.93 22.33
C GLY A 348 3.72 9.16 23.51
N ASN A 349 4.40 8.04 23.25
CA ASN A 349 5.10 7.20 24.21
C ASN A 349 6.42 6.68 23.61
N ASP A 350 7.19 5.92 24.39
CA ASP A 350 8.48 5.36 23.97
C ASP A 350 8.37 3.96 23.36
N ASP A 351 7.18 3.34 23.34
CA ASP A 351 7.00 1.99 22.80
C ASP A 351 6.90 1.97 21.27
N GLY A 352 6.75 3.12 20.60
CA GLY A 352 6.72 3.19 19.14
C GLY A 352 5.54 2.45 18.51
N ILE A 353 4.45 2.25 19.26
CA ILE A 353 3.21 1.63 18.79
C ILE A 353 2.13 2.70 18.63
N ILE A 354 1.51 2.76 17.46
CA ILE A 354 0.34 3.61 17.22
C ILE A 354 -0.90 2.77 17.49
N THR A 355 -1.38 2.81 18.73
CA THR A 355 -2.64 2.15 19.10
C THR A 355 -3.81 2.65 18.26
N ALA A 356 -4.88 1.85 18.11
CA ALA A 356 -6.08 2.29 17.39
C ALA A 356 -6.62 3.63 17.91
N ALA A 357 -6.64 3.83 19.24
CA ALA A 357 -7.07 5.09 19.85
C ALA A 357 -6.16 6.29 19.53
N ARG A 358 -4.85 6.06 19.35
CA ARG A 358 -3.90 7.13 18.99
C ARG A 358 -3.91 7.44 17.50
N GLY A 359 -4.10 6.43 16.66
CA GLY A 359 -4.20 6.57 15.21
C GLY A 359 -5.56 7.06 14.73
N ASP A 360 -6.59 6.96 15.58
CA ASP A 360 -7.95 7.42 15.30
C ASP A 360 -7.97 8.81 14.65
N ILE A 361 -8.74 8.96 13.58
CA ILE A 361 -8.72 10.16 12.74
C ILE A 361 -9.17 11.42 13.49
N ASP A 362 -10.01 11.29 14.51
CA ASP A 362 -10.51 12.42 15.30
C ASP A 362 -9.63 12.70 16.53
N THR A 363 -8.59 11.90 16.76
CA THR A 363 -7.65 12.13 17.87
C THR A 363 -6.63 13.21 17.51
N ALA A 364 -6.47 14.18 18.40
CA ALA A 364 -5.43 15.19 18.31
C ALA A 364 -4.05 14.59 18.64
N THR A 365 -3.08 14.69 17.72
CA THR A 365 -1.68 14.29 17.95
C THR A 365 -0.72 15.29 17.32
N ASP A 366 0.54 15.33 17.78
CA ASP A 366 1.63 16.14 17.21
C ASP A 366 1.26 17.64 17.00
N GLY A 367 0.41 18.19 17.86
CA GLY A 367 -0.02 19.59 17.79
C GLY A 367 -1.12 19.90 16.76
N PHE A 368 -1.68 18.89 16.09
CA PHE A 368 -2.82 19.05 15.20
C PHE A 368 -4.14 18.77 15.94
N ALA A 369 -5.22 19.38 15.46
CA ALA A 369 -6.55 19.23 16.06
C ALA A 369 -7.14 17.83 15.85
N ASP A 370 -6.74 17.14 14.77
CA ASP A 370 -7.14 15.79 14.42
C ASP A 370 -6.04 15.10 13.60
N ASN A 371 -6.25 13.83 13.28
CA ASN A 371 -5.33 12.93 12.58
C ASN A 371 -5.62 12.75 11.09
N SER A 372 -6.43 13.60 10.45
CA SER A 372 -6.75 13.47 9.02
C SER A 372 -5.50 13.34 8.14
N ARG A 373 -4.43 14.06 8.49
CA ARG A 373 -3.12 14.05 7.80
C ARG A 373 -2.39 12.70 7.84
N LEU A 374 -2.73 11.82 8.78
CA LEU A 374 -2.12 10.51 8.92
C LEU A 374 -2.63 9.52 7.87
N PHE A 375 -3.63 9.89 7.06
CA PHE A 375 -4.27 9.01 6.09
C PHE A 375 -4.22 9.62 4.69
N LEU A 376 -3.62 8.89 3.75
CA LEU A 376 -3.65 9.27 2.33
C LEU A 376 -5.05 8.99 1.75
N PRO A 377 -5.62 9.90 0.94
CA PRO A 377 -6.88 9.62 0.28
C PRO A 377 -6.70 8.63 -0.88
N PRO A 378 -7.74 7.85 -1.24
CA PRO A 378 -7.65 6.83 -2.29
C PRO A 378 -7.23 7.38 -3.66
N THR A 379 -7.42 8.69 -3.90
CA THR A 379 -7.09 9.37 -5.16
C THR A 379 -5.59 9.54 -5.41
N VAL A 380 -4.72 9.39 -4.41
CA VAL A 380 -3.26 9.52 -4.59
C VAL A 380 -2.57 8.20 -4.96
N PHE A 381 -3.28 7.08 -4.91
CA PHE A 381 -2.76 5.76 -5.26
C PHE A 381 -2.80 5.57 -6.77
N ASN A 382 -1.72 5.97 -7.43
CA ASN A 382 -1.62 6.04 -8.88
C ASN A 382 -1.41 4.68 -9.54
N ARG A 383 -1.14 3.60 -8.78
CA ARG A 383 -0.98 2.24 -9.31
C ARG A 383 -1.66 1.21 -8.41
N PHE A 384 -1.92 0.05 -8.99
CA PHE A 384 -2.38 -1.13 -8.28
C PHE A 384 -1.50 -2.31 -8.70
N ALA A 385 -1.14 -3.17 -7.75
CA ALA A 385 -0.46 -4.42 -8.04
C ALA A 385 -1.11 -5.57 -7.29
N VAL A 386 -0.94 -6.76 -7.82
CA VAL A 386 -1.25 -8.01 -7.15
C VAL A 386 0.06 -8.75 -6.99
N THR A 387 0.39 -9.15 -5.76
CA THR A 387 1.54 -10.02 -5.52
C THR A 387 1.09 -11.42 -5.16
N ARG A 388 2.02 -12.36 -5.30
CA ARG A 388 1.91 -13.70 -4.77
C ARG A 388 2.93 -13.86 -3.64
N GLU A 389 2.43 -14.10 -2.44
CA GLU A 389 3.24 -14.20 -1.23
C GLU A 389 3.25 -15.63 -0.66
N ILE A 390 4.33 -15.92 0.06
CA ILE A 390 4.44 -17.06 0.98
C ILE A 390 4.78 -16.46 2.34
N ASN A 391 4.23 -16.99 3.43
CA ASN A 391 4.58 -16.53 4.77
C ASN A 391 6.08 -16.76 5.09
N ASP A 392 6.84 -15.69 5.34
CA ASP A 392 8.23 -15.69 5.87
C ASP A 392 8.34 -15.09 7.28
N GLY A 393 7.22 -14.67 7.86
CA GLY A 393 7.21 -13.93 9.13
C GLY A 393 7.47 -12.43 8.99
N LEU A 394 7.51 -11.87 7.77
CA LEU A 394 7.44 -10.43 7.52
C LEU A 394 5.99 -10.01 7.26
N LEU A 395 5.66 -8.75 7.58
CA LEU A 395 4.42 -8.11 7.15
C LEU A 395 4.58 -7.43 5.81
N ALA A 396 5.78 -6.90 5.55
CA ALA A 396 6.11 -6.34 4.26
C ALA A 396 6.24 -7.45 3.20
N PRO A 397 5.70 -7.26 1.99
CA PRO A 397 5.74 -8.27 0.94
C PRO A 397 7.18 -8.59 0.55
N ARG A 398 7.46 -9.88 0.27
CA ARG A 398 8.79 -10.29 -0.18
C ARG A 398 9.11 -9.59 -1.48
N PHE A 399 10.36 -9.16 -1.60
CA PHE A 399 10.89 -8.61 -2.84
C PHE A 399 10.29 -7.26 -3.24
N ALA A 400 9.75 -6.48 -2.30
CA ALA A 400 9.45 -5.06 -2.52
C ALA A 400 10.74 -4.23 -2.43
N PRO A 401 11.11 -3.41 -3.44
CA PRO A 401 10.38 -3.01 -4.64
C PRO A 401 10.78 -3.76 -5.93
N SER A 402 11.50 -4.87 -5.86
CA SER A 402 12.04 -5.61 -7.02
C SER A 402 11.01 -6.23 -7.99
N GLN A 403 9.71 -6.09 -7.72
CA GLN A 403 8.59 -6.57 -8.55
C GLN A 403 8.54 -8.11 -8.75
N ARG A 404 9.42 -8.88 -8.12
CA ARG A 404 9.55 -10.34 -8.37
C ARG A 404 8.33 -11.14 -7.93
N ALA A 405 7.59 -10.62 -6.95
CA ALA A 405 6.34 -11.20 -6.48
C ALA A 405 5.11 -10.73 -7.27
N TRP A 406 5.26 -9.73 -8.17
CA TRP A 406 4.13 -9.17 -8.90
C TRP A 406 3.57 -10.19 -9.87
N VAL A 407 2.25 -10.29 -9.94
CA VAL A 407 1.53 -11.16 -10.87
C VAL A 407 0.56 -10.38 -11.74
N LEU A 408 0.07 -9.25 -11.25
CA LEU A 408 -0.70 -8.29 -12.03
C LEU A 408 -0.32 -6.87 -11.63
N SER A 409 -0.45 -5.93 -12.56
CA SER A 409 -0.32 -4.50 -12.29
C SER A 409 -1.24 -3.68 -13.17
N GLY A 410 -1.58 -2.48 -12.71
CA GLY A 410 -2.34 -1.50 -13.47
C GLY A 410 -2.09 -0.08 -12.99
N VAL A 411 -2.39 0.88 -13.86
CA VAL A 411 -2.32 2.32 -13.55
C VAL A 411 -3.72 2.87 -13.28
N GLN A 412 -3.79 3.88 -12.43
CA GLN A 412 -5.04 4.55 -12.08
C GLN A 412 -5.64 5.22 -13.30
N THR A 413 -6.96 5.06 -13.48
CA THR A 413 -7.76 5.81 -14.44
C THR A 413 -8.86 6.57 -13.70
N PRO A 414 -8.83 7.91 -13.68
CA PRO A 414 -9.88 8.69 -13.04
C PRO A 414 -11.17 8.68 -13.88
N VAL A 415 -12.30 8.86 -13.21
CA VAL A 415 -13.63 8.95 -13.82
C VAL A 415 -14.27 10.28 -13.45
N THR A 416 -14.31 11.21 -14.40
CA THR A 416 -14.83 12.57 -14.21
C THR A 416 -15.79 12.94 -15.33
N PRO A 417 -17.07 13.28 -15.03
CA PRO A 417 -17.71 13.17 -13.72
C PRO A 417 -17.82 11.71 -13.27
N THR A 418 -18.02 11.49 -11.96
CA THR A 418 -18.28 10.15 -11.43
C THR A 418 -19.54 9.55 -12.04
N VAL A 419 -19.62 8.22 -12.07
CA VAL A 419 -20.78 7.50 -12.62
C VAL A 419 -21.34 6.51 -11.61
N SER A 420 -22.66 6.30 -11.62
CA SER A 420 -23.29 5.29 -10.77
C SER A 420 -22.71 3.89 -11.06
N ALA A 421 -22.19 3.24 -10.02
CA ALA A 421 -21.49 1.96 -10.12
C ALA A 421 -22.34 0.77 -9.64
N SER A 422 -23.35 1.03 -8.81
CA SER A 422 -24.14 0.01 -8.13
C SER A 422 -25.62 0.01 -8.50
N THR A 423 -26.30 -1.09 -8.18
CA THR A 423 -27.74 -1.26 -8.37
C THR A 423 -28.37 -1.94 -7.17
N GLY A 424 -29.52 -1.47 -6.70
CA GLY A 424 -30.17 -2.04 -5.52
C GLY A 424 -29.39 -1.72 -4.23
N ARG A 425 -29.94 -2.20 -3.11
CA ARG A 425 -29.32 -2.10 -1.79
C ARG A 425 -28.71 -3.46 -1.44
N ASP A 426 -27.57 -3.45 -0.80
CA ASP A 426 -26.91 -4.66 -0.33
C ASP A 426 -27.53 -5.15 1.00
N ALA A 427 -26.90 -6.10 1.69
CA ALA A 427 -27.39 -6.64 2.95
C ALA A 427 -26.81 -5.95 4.19
N ASP A 428 -25.82 -5.07 4.02
CA ASP A 428 -25.16 -4.34 5.11
C ASP A 428 -25.81 -2.97 5.33
N ASP A 429 -26.77 -2.94 6.28
CA ASP A 429 -27.47 -1.71 6.68
C ASP A 429 -26.77 -0.95 7.82
N ARG A 430 -25.48 -1.21 8.08
CA ARG A 430 -24.69 -0.54 9.14
C ARG A 430 -24.52 0.96 8.89
#